data_AF-A0A257V7I4-F1
#
_entry.id   AF-A0A257V7I4-F1
#
_cell.length_a   1.000
_cell.length_b   1.000
_cell.length_c   1.000
_cell.angle_alpha   90.00
_cell.angle_beta   90.00
_cell.angle_gamma   90.00
#
_symmetry.space_group_name_H-M   'P 1'
#
loop_
_entity.id
_entity.type
_entity.pdbx_description
1 polymer ?
#
loop_
_entity_poly.entity_id
_entity_poly.type
_entity_poly.pdbx_seq_one_letter_code
_entity_poly.pdbx_strand_id
1 'polypeptide(L)'
;MREADAEVWSTDCPLAALQFVPACGELSATLTLEYETEAARSVRLQELLGLDAHLWLHVGDTPPVAARFDHAQVSPTRISSVQYVKWPLTPEQARMVAAGGTVLRVVVDHPKLRAQAVLSEETRRELAADLA
;
A
#
# COMPACT_ATOMS: atom_id res chain seq x y z
N MET A 1 31.25 -21.70 4.60
CA MET A 1 31.33 -20.39 3.94
C MET A 1 30.53 -20.49 2.65
N ARG A 2 29.25 -20.13 2.61
CA ARG A 2 28.57 -19.01 3.25
C ARG A 2 27.28 -19.49 3.91
N GLU A 3 27.09 -19.14 5.18
CA GLU A 3 25.79 -19.18 5.84
C GLU A 3 24.85 -18.26 5.06
N ALA A 4 23.70 -18.79 4.70
CA ALA A 4 22.58 -18.01 4.20
C ALA A 4 22.09 -17.14 5.36
N ASP A 5 22.05 -15.84 5.14
CA ASP A 5 21.48 -14.85 6.04
C ASP A 5 20.09 -15.31 6.46
N ALA A 6 20.00 -15.78 7.71
CA ALA A 6 18.76 -16.04 8.38
C ALA A 6 17.99 -14.72 8.44
N GLU A 7 16.94 -14.67 7.64
CA GLU A 7 15.93 -13.63 7.61
C GLU A 7 15.51 -13.31 9.05
N VAL A 8 15.90 -12.13 9.51
CA VAL A 8 15.57 -11.60 10.84
C VAL A 8 14.08 -11.23 10.80
N TRP A 9 13.22 -12.21 10.98
CA TRP A 9 11.82 -11.98 11.32
C TRP A 9 11.81 -11.43 12.75
N SER A 10 11.69 -10.10 12.90
CA SER A 10 11.52 -9.46 14.19
C SER A 10 10.32 -10.11 14.91
N THR A 11 10.58 -10.74 16.04
CA THR A 11 9.59 -11.34 16.93
C THR A 11 8.63 -10.32 17.58
N ASP A 12 8.82 -9.03 17.31
CA ASP A 12 8.07 -7.94 17.94
C ASP A 12 6.74 -7.64 17.24
N CYS A 13 6.40 -8.33 16.13
CA CYS A 13 5.12 -8.19 15.46
C CYS A 13 4.48 -9.55 15.09
N PRO A 14 3.74 -10.19 16.02
CA PRO A 14 3.28 -11.57 15.85
C PRO A 14 2.20 -11.77 14.77
N LEU A 15 1.58 -10.68 14.29
CA LEU A 15 0.52 -10.72 13.28
C LEU A 15 1.00 -10.30 11.89
N ALA A 16 2.30 -10.02 11.70
CA ALA A 16 2.85 -9.55 10.42
C ALA A 16 2.63 -10.53 9.25
N ALA A 17 2.46 -11.83 9.55
CA ALA A 17 2.19 -12.87 8.56
C ALA A 17 0.73 -12.90 8.06
N LEU A 18 -0.19 -12.18 8.70
CA LEU A 18 -1.57 -12.07 8.23
C LEU A 18 -1.67 -11.05 7.10
N GLN A 19 -2.32 -11.44 6.01
CA GLN A 19 -2.34 -10.69 4.75
C GLN A 19 -2.88 -9.24 4.89
N PHE A 20 -3.85 -9.00 5.78
CA PHE A 20 -4.49 -7.69 5.96
C PHE A 20 -4.04 -6.94 7.21
N VAL A 21 -3.38 -7.63 8.14
CA VAL A 21 -2.93 -6.99 9.38
C VAL A 21 -1.60 -6.30 9.09
N PRO A 22 -1.47 -5.01 9.41
CA PRO A 22 -0.20 -4.32 9.25
C PRO A 22 0.85 -4.91 10.19
N ALA A 23 2.09 -4.97 9.72
CA ALA A 23 3.22 -5.16 10.62
C ALA A 23 3.50 -3.88 11.44
N CYS A 24 4.36 -3.96 12.45
CA CYS A 24 4.81 -2.77 13.18
C CYS A 24 5.44 -1.75 12.21
N GLY A 25 4.98 -0.50 12.27
CA GLY A 25 5.45 0.56 11.39
C GLY A 25 4.99 0.43 9.93
N GLU A 26 3.94 -0.35 9.67
CA GLU A 26 3.35 -0.52 8.34
C GLU A 26 1.90 -0.03 8.32
N LEU A 27 1.45 0.46 7.18
CA LEU A 27 0.02 0.67 6.90
C LEU A 27 -0.47 -0.39 5.93
N SER A 28 -1.69 -0.88 6.11
CA SER A 28 -2.36 -1.76 5.16
C SER A 28 -3.66 -1.15 4.64
N ALA A 29 -4.06 -1.52 3.43
CA ALA A 29 -5.35 -1.17 2.87
C ALA A 29 -5.84 -2.23 1.87
N THR A 30 -7.15 -2.20 1.61
CA THR A 30 -7.77 -2.90 0.51
C THR A 30 -8.06 -1.91 -0.62
N LEU A 31 -7.47 -2.12 -1.78
CA LEU A 31 -7.75 -1.37 -3.01
C LEU A 31 -8.78 -2.13 -3.84
N THR A 32 -9.92 -1.49 -4.09
CA THR A 32 -11.00 -2.04 -4.93
C THR A 32 -11.09 -1.27 -6.25
N LEU A 33 -11.08 -2.01 -7.36
CA LEU A 33 -11.28 -1.52 -8.72
C LEU A 33 -12.69 -1.86 -9.19
N GLU A 34 -13.57 -0.88 -9.16
CA GLU A 34 -15.00 -1.05 -9.45
C GLU A 34 -15.36 -0.59 -10.86
N TYR A 35 -16.18 -1.38 -11.54
CA TYR A 35 -16.68 -1.10 -12.88
C TYR A 35 -18.15 -1.55 -12.97
N GLU A 36 -18.96 -0.80 -13.70
CA GLU A 36 -20.41 -1.04 -13.81
C GLU A 36 -20.76 -2.38 -14.46
N THR A 37 -19.92 -2.87 -15.37
CA THR A 37 -20.17 -4.12 -16.10
C THR A 37 -18.98 -5.06 -16.02
N GLU A 38 -19.27 -6.37 -16.05
CA GLU A 38 -18.25 -7.40 -16.06
C GLU A 38 -17.36 -7.33 -17.32
N ALA A 39 -17.93 -7.03 -18.47
CA ALA A 39 -17.18 -6.88 -19.72
C ALA A 39 -16.17 -5.73 -19.62
N ALA A 40 -16.58 -4.57 -19.11
CA ALA A 40 -15.68 -3.45 -18.87
C ALA A 40 -14.60 -3.82 -17.85
N ARG A 41 -14.98 -4.42 -16.71
CA ARG A 41 -14.03 -4.88 -15.68
C ARG A 41 -12.94 -5.78 -16.27
N SER A 42 -13.33 -6.77 -17.07
CA SER A 42 -12.39 -7.75 -17.63
C SER A 42 -11.32 -7.09 -18.50
N VAL A 43 -11.71 -6.16 -19.38
CA VAL A 43 -10.77 -5.42 -20.23
C VAL A 43 -9.87 -4.52 -19.39
N ARG A 44 -10.45 -3.76 -18.45
CA ARG A 44 -9.71 -2.78 -17.65
C ARG A 44 -8.68 -3.43 -16.73
N LEU A 45 -8.99 -4.58 -16.13
CA LEU A 45 -8.02 -5.31 -15.29
C LEU A 45 -6.82 -5.85 -16.09
N GLN A 46 -6.95 -6.06 -17.40
CA GLN A 46 -5.81 -6.40 -18.27
C GLN A 46 -4.98 -5.15 -18.58
N GLU A 47 -5.64 -4.00 -18.84
CA GLU A 47 -4.97 -2.72 -19.10
C GLU A 47 -4.16 -2.21 -17.89
N LEU A 48 -4.49 -2.65 -16.68
CA LEU A 48 -3.85 -2.25 -15.42
C LEU A 48 -2.74 -3.20 -14.95
N LEU A 49 -2.28 -4.11 -15.82
CA LEU A 49 -1.04 -4.86 -15.54
C LEU A 49 0.12 -3.91 -15.24
N GLY A 50 0.84 -4.17 -14.15
CA GLY A 50 1.93 -3.32 -13.68
C GLY A 50 1.50 -2.24 -12.68
N LEU A 51 0.21 -2.14 -12.32
CA LEU A 51 -0.28 -1.20 -11.30
C LEU A 51 0.49 -1.30 -9.96
N ASP A 52 1.03 -2.48 -9.65
CA ASP A 52 1.83 -2.76 -8.46
C ASP A 52 3.11 -1.93 -8.35
N ALA A 53 3.65 -1.45 -9.47
CA ALA A 53 4.80 -0.55 -9.51
C ALA A 53 4.42 0.95 -9.49
N HIS A 54 3.12 1.26 -9.40
CA HIS A 54 2.56 2.58 -9.68
C HIS A 54 1.63 3.12 -8.60
N LEU A 55 1.64 2.54 -7.39
CA LEU A 55 0.85 2.98 -6.25
C LEU A 55 1.76 3.49 -5.12
N TRP A 56 1.52 4.71 -4.67
CA TRP A 56 2.39 5.43 -3.77
C TRP A 56 1.62 6.04 -2.60
N LEU A 57 2.24 6.06 -1.43
CA LEU A 57 1.83 6.89 -0.29
C LEU A 57 2.83 8.04 -0.11
N HIS A 58 2.34 9.26 -0.16
CA HIS A 58 3.08 10.45 0.20
C HIS A 58 2.76 10.85 1.64
N VAL A 59 3.80 11.08 2.43
CA VAL A 59 3.71 11.50 3.84
C VAL A 59 4.43 12.84 4.00
N GLY A 60 3.69 13.95 4.01
CA GLY A 60 4.26 15.30 4.02
C GLY A 60 5.27 15.48 2.88
N ASP A 61 6.45 16.02 3.22
CA ASP A 61 7.55 16.29 2.28
C ASP A 61 8.60 15.15 2.23
N THR A 62 8.30 14.00 2.83
CA THR A 62 9.19 12.83 2.77
C THR A 62 9.17 12.19 1.37
N PRO A 63 10.21 11.40 1.00
CA PRO A 63 10.16 10.59 -0.21
C PRO A 63 8.92 9.68 -0.24
N PRO A 64 8.30 9.45 -1.42
CA PRO A 64 7.12 8.61 -1.54
C PRO A 64 7.43 7.16 -1.17
N VAL A 65 6.47 6.51 -0.52
CA VAL A 65 6.54 5.08 -0.14
C VAL A 65 5.84 4.27 -1.22
N ALA A 66 6.56 3.36 -1.87
CA ALA A 66 5.96 2.41 -2.80
C ALA A 66 5.06 1.42 -2.05
N ALA A 67 3.89 1.11 -2.59
CA ALA A 67 3.06 0.06 -2.05
C ALA A 67 3.65 -1.32 -2.36
N ARG A 68 3.50 -2.25 -1.41
CA ARG A 68 3.75 -3.68 -1.60
C ARG A 68 2.42 -4.37 -1.84
N PHE A 69 2.31 -5.03 -2.99
CA PHE A 69 1.14 -5.82 -3.34
C PHE A 69 1.36 -7.28 -2.97
N ASP A 70 0.26 -8.01 -2.77
CA ASP A 70 0.32 -9.45 -2.77
C ASP A 70 0.41 -9.98 -4.21
N HIS A 71 1.58 -10.52 -4.57
CA HIS A 71 1.84 -11.07 -5.90
C HIS A 71 0.91 -12.24 -6.28
N ALA A 72 0.28 -12.92 -5.32
CA ALA A 72 -0.73 -13.94 -5.61
C ALA A 72 -1.98 -13.35 -6.29
N GLN A 73 -2.19 -12.03 -6.22
CA GLN A 73 -3.33 -11.31 -6.79
C GLN A 73 -3.06 -10.73 -8.19
N VAL A 74 -1.87 -11.00 -8.74
CA VAL A 74 -1.45 -10.58 -10.07
C VAL A 74 -1.16 -11.81 -10.91
N SER A 75 -1.89 -11.97 -12.03
CA SER A 75 -1.58 -13.01 -13.01
C SER A 75 -0.76 -12.42 -14.16
N PRO A 76 -0.19 -13.27 -15.04
CA PRO A 76 0.52 -12.79 -16.23
C PRO A 76 -0.34 -11.96 -17.20
N THR A 77 -1.67 -12.04 -17.09
CA THR A 77 -2.60 -11.45 -18.07
C THR A 77 -3.53 -10.40 -17.47
N ARG A 78 -3.70 -10.34 -16.15
CA ARG A 78 -4.54 -9.35 -15.48
C ARG A 78 -4.22 -9.22 -14.00
N ILE A 79 -4.68 -8.12 -13.40
CA ILE A 79 -4.73 -7.96 -11.94
C ILE A 79 -6.10 -8.36 -11.37
N SER A 80 -6.16 -8.75 -10.10
CA SER A 80 -7.42 -8.87 -9.34
C SER A 80 -8.11 -7.51 -9.17
N SER A 81 -9.44 -7.49 -9.10
CA SER A 81 -10.22 -6.29 -8.79
C SER A 81 -10.14 -5.86 -7.32
N VAL A 82 -9.73 -6.78 -6.44
CA VAL A 82 -9.44 -6.49 -5.03
C VAL A 82 -7.97 -6.79 -4.82
N GLN A 83 -7.24 -5.81 -4.31
CA GLN A 83 -5.81 -5.87 -4.04
C GLN A 83 -5.58 -5.54 -2.57
N TYR A 84 -4.68 -6.28 -1.94
CA TYR A 84 -4.22 -5.98 -0.59
C TYR A 84 -2.85 -5.36 -0.68
N VAL A 85 -2.75 -4.16 -0.13
CA VAL A 85 -1.58 -3.30 -0.29
C VAL A 85 -1.05 -2.89 1.07
N LYS A 86 0.27 -2.82 1.16
CA LYS A 86 1.00 -2.47 2.38
C LYS A 86 2.02 -1.38 2.11
N TRP A 87 2.20 -0.45 3.04
CA TRP A 87 3.24 0.58 2.99
C TRP A 87 4.12 0.49 4.23
N PRO A 88 5.34 -0.06 4.10
CA PRO A 88 6.32 -0.04 5.19
C PRO A 88 6.82 1.39 5.38
N LEU A 89 6.64 1.95 6.58
CA LEU A 89 7.09 3.30 6.88
C LEU A 89 8.43 3.26 7.59
N THR A 90 9.28 4.24 7.30
CA THR A 90 10.44 4.51 8.16
C THR A 90 9.99 5.12 9.50
N PRO A 91 10.82 5.06 10.55
CA PRO A 91 10.51 5.73 11.81
C PRO A 91 10.32 7.26 11.68
N GLU A 92 10.92 7.88 10.66
CA GLU A 92 10.67 9.29 10.34
C GLU A 92 9.27 9.49 9.74
N GLN A 93 8.89 8.66 8.76
CA GLN A 93 7.56 8.72 8.15
C GLN A 93 6.45 8.42 9.17
N ALA A 94 6.62 7.45 10.06
CA ALA A 94 5.65 7.18 11.12
C ALA A 94 5.47 8.39 12.07
N ARG A 95 6.57 9.04 12.47
CA ARG A 95 6.52 10.29 13.25
C ARG A 95 5.82 11.42 12.49
N MET A 96 6.05 11.52 11.18
CA MET A 96 5.36 12.50 10.33
C MET A 96 3.87 12.20 10.22
N VAL A 97 3.46 10.93 10.08
CA VAL A 97 2.05 10.52 10.12
C VAL A 97 1.41 10.96 11.44
N ALA A 98 2.10 10.83 12.58
CA ALA A 98 1.61 11.27 13.88
C ALA A 98 1.53 12.81 14.05
N ALA A 99 2.41 13.56 13.37
CA ALA A 99 2.44 15.01 13.45
C ALA A 99 1.17 15.66 12.88
N GLY A 100 0.55 16.54 13.67
CA GLY A 100 -0.65 17.28 13.28
C GLY A 100 -0.43 18.13 12.03
N GLY A 101 -1.40 18.09 11.10
CA GLY A 101 -1.36 18.86 9.86
C GLY A 101 -0.49 18.25 8.76
N THR A 102 0.15 17.09 8.99
CA THR A 102 0.83 16.36 7.92
C THR A 102 -0.17 15.92 6.85
N VAL A 103 0.08 16.31 5.61
CA VAL A 103 -0.74 15.87 4.47
C VAL A 103 -0.35 14.46 4.08
N LEU A 104 -1.32 13.54 4.13
CA LEU A 104 -1.18 12.20 3.54
C LEU A 104 -1.89 12.15 2.20
N ARG A 105 -1.24 11.59 1.18
CA ARG A 105 -1.83 11.46 -0.15
C ARG A 105 -1.49 10.11 -0.77
N VAL A 106 -2.50 9.41 -1.25
CA VAL A 106 -2.33 8.22 -2.09
C VAL A 106 -2.29 8.67 -3.55
N VAL A 107 -1.30 8.18 -4.30
CA VAL A 107 -1.10 8.54 -5.71
C VAL A 107 -0.98 7.28 -6.54
N VAL A 108 -1.67 7.26 -7.67
CA VAL A 108 -1.52 6.27 -8.74
C VAL A 108 -0.99 6.98 -9.99
N ASP A 109 0.16 6.56 -10.49
CA ASP A 109 0.80 7.15 -11.67
C ASP A 109 0.90 6.21 -12.88
N HIS A 110 0.09 5.16 -12.89
CA HIS A 110 0.02 4.17 -13.94
C HIS A 110 -0.40 4.80 -15.30
N PRO A 111 0.20 4.41 -16.45
CA PRO A 111 -0.13 5.00 -17.76
C PRO A 111 -1.61 4.92 -18.16
N LYS A 112 -2.33 3.92 -17.66
CA LYS A 112 -3.77 3.72 -17.90
C LYS A 112 -4.68 4.18 -16.75
N LEU A 113 -4.10 4.61 -15.63
CA LEU A 113 -4.84 5.09 -14.46
C LEU A 113 -3.99 6.09 -13.69
N ARG A 114 -4.32 7.38 -13.82
CA ARG A 114 -3.69 8.46 -13.04
C ARG A 114 -4.71 9.05 -12.09
N ALA A 115 -4.46 8.93 -10.79
CA ALA A 115 -5.38 9.39 -9.76
C ALA A 115 -4.60 9.80 -8.50
N GLN A 116 -5.20 10.65 -7.69
CA GLN A 116 -4.67 10.98 -6.37
C GLN A 116 -5.80 11.34 -5.41
N ALA A 117 -5.60 11.03 -4.13
CA ALA A 117 -6.52 11.39 -3.07
C ALA A 117 -5.75 11.83 -1.83
N VAL A 118 -6.09 13.00 -1.29
CA VAL A 118 -5.60 13.46 0.02
C VAL A 118 -6.49 12.83 1.09
N LEU A 119 -5.88 12.16 2.07
CA LEU A 119 -6.60 11.60 3.20
C LEU A 119 -7.03 12.72 4.15
N SER A 120 -8.20 12.55 4.75
CA SER A 120 -8.70 13.52 5.73
C SER A 120 -7.81 13.54 6.98
N GLU A 121 -7.83 14.66 7.70
CA GLU A 121 -7.13 14.79 8.98
C GLU A 121 -7.66 13.78 10.02
N GLU A 122 -8.95 13.42 9.95
CA GLU A 122 -9.54 12.35 10.77
C GLU A 122 -8.90 10.99 10.46
N THR A 123 -8.86 10.61 9.18
CA THR A 123 -8.21 9.37 8.73
C THR A 123 -6.74 9.33 9.12
N ARG A 124 -6.00 10.44 8.97
CA ARG A 124 -4.59 10.52 9.41
C ARG A 124 -4.45 10.21 10.90
N ARG A 125 -5.34 10.76 11.74
CA ARG A 125 -5.30 10.54 13.20
C ARG A 125 -5.52 9.08 13.57
N GLU A 126 -6.48 8.41 12.93
CA GLU A 126 -6.71 6.98 13.14
C GLU A 126 -5.49 6.15 12.71
N LEU A 127 -4.95 6.41 11.50
CA LEU A 127 -3.74 5.71 11.03
C LEU A 127 -2.52 5.96 11.93
N ALA A 128 -2.40 7.14 12.52
CA ALA A 128 -1.33 7.45 13.48
C ALA A 128 -1.48 6.64 14.78
N ALA A 129 -2.70 6.37 15.22
CA ALA A 129 -2.96 5.55 16.40
C ALA A 129 -2.60 4.08 16.16
N ASP A 130 -2.83 3.57 14.94
CA ASP A 130 -2.47 2.19 14.55
C ASP A 130 -0.94 1.96 14.45
N LEU A 131 -0.16 3.03 14.29
CA LEU A 131 1.30 2.98 14.17
C LEU A 131 2.04 3.09 15.52
N ALA A 132 1.33 3.38 16.62
CA ALA A 132 1.90 3.70 17.92
C ALA A 132 2.24 2.48 18.79
#